data_AF-A0AAJ0MF07-F1
#
_entry.id   AF-A0AAJ0MF07-F1
#
_cell.length_a   1.000
_cell.length_b   1.000
_cell.length_c   1.000
_cell.angle_alpha   90.00
_cell.angle_beta   90.00
_cell.angle_gamma   90.00
#
_symmetry.space_group_name_H-M   'P 1'
#
loop_
_entity.id
_entity.type
_entity.pdbx_description
1 polymer ?
#
loop_
_entity_poly.entity_id
_entity_poly.type
_entity_poly.pdbx_seq_one_letter_code
_entity_poly.pdbx_strand_id
1 'polypeptide(L)' 'MGYSIGDTVRVCGGSLVYKVIATTGCMITILVVNPQPDGRVLSFDPQGSIQTLDESRIEKVT' A
#
# COMPACT_ATOMS: atom_id res chain seq x y z
N MET A 1 -1.06 -11.08 10.94
CA MET A 1 -2.12 -10.33 11.67
C MET A 1 -1.61 -8.96 12.17
N GLY A 2 -0.73 -8.28 11.42
CA GLY A 2 -0.09 -7.04 11.90
C GLY A 2 -0.69 -5.73 11.37
N TYR A 3 -1.55 -5.81 10.35
CA TYR A 3 -2.02 -4.65 9.58
C TYR A 3 -3.51 -4.41 9.77
N SER A 4 -3.90 -3.14 9.85
CA SER A 4 -5.28 -2.68 9.95
C SER A 4 -5.67 -1.81 8.75
N ILE A 5 -6.95 -1.77 8.42
CA ILE A 5 -7.48 -0.84 7.42
C ILE A 5 -7.12 0.60 7.84
N GLY A 6 -6.58 1.38 6.90
CA GLY A 6 -6.09 2.73 7.13
C GLY A 6 -4.58 2.81 7.43
N ASP A 7 -3.92 1.69 7.73
CA ASP A 7 -2.46 1.66 7.90
C ASP A 7 -1.78 2.16 6.62
N THR A 8 -0.71 2.92 6.82
CA THR A 8 0.16 3.38 5.73
C THR A 8 1.33 2.42 5.60
N VAL A 9 1.54 1.92 4.38
CA VAL A 9 2.51 0.85 4.11
C VAL A 9 3.30 1.12 2.83
N ARG A 10 4.43 0.42 2.70
CA ARG A 10 5.20 0.28 1.46
C ARG A 10 5.27 -1.19 1.09
N VAL A 11 5.36 -1.48 -0.20
CA VAL A 11 5.81 -2.79 -0.66
C VAL A 11 7.30 -2.89 -0.40
N CYS A 12 7.78 -3.99 0.18
CA CYS A 12 9.19 -4.18 0.51
C CYS A 12 10.09 -3.93 -0.71
N GLY A 13 11.08 -3.04 -0.55
CA GLY A 13 11.98 -2.62 -1.64
C GLY A 13 11.37 -1.59 -2.61
N GLY A 14 10.11 -1.21 -2.42
CA GLY A 14 9.43 -0.15 -3.13
C GLY A 14 9.54 1.21 -2.42
N SER A 15 9.40 2.29 -3.20
CA SER A 15 9.41 3.66 -2.66
C SER A 15 8.02 4.28 -2.53
N LEU A 16 7.00 3.70 -3.18
CA LEU A 16 5.64 4.22 -3.18
C LEU A 16 4.93 3.88 -1.89
N VAL A 17 4.20 4.86 -1.37
CA VAL A 17 3.36 4.75 -0.20
C VAL A 17 1.93 4.38 -0.60
N TYR A 18 1.35 3.46 0.16
CA TYR A 18 0.00 2.94 -0.02
C TYR A 18 -0.78 3.00 1.30
N LYS A 19 -2.11 2.98 1.20
CA LYS A 19 -3.02 2.72 2.32
C LYS A 19 -3.60 1.32 2.23
N VAL A 20 -3.68 0.63 3.36
CA VAL A 20 -4.44 -0.62 3.48
C VAL A 20 -5.93 -0.32 3.40
N ILE A 21 -6.63 -0.96 2.47
CA ILE A 21 -8.07 -0.78 2.24
C ILE A 21 -8.88 -2.06 2.54
N ALA A 22 -8.24 -3.23 2.56
CA ALA A 22 -8.87 -4.48 3.00
C ALA A 22 -7.83 -5.46 3.54
N THR A 23 -8.28 -6.35 4.42
CA THR A 23 -7.46 -7.41 5.04
C THR A 23 -8.26 -8.70 5.07
N THR A 24 -7.72 -9.77 4.46
CA THR A 24 -8.37 -11.09 4.39
C THR A 24 -7.34 -12.18 4.70
N GLY A 25 -7.31 -12.65 5.95
CA GLY A 25 -6.28 -13.57 6.42
C GLY A 25 -4.88 -12.93 6.33
N CYS A 26 -3.96 -13.55 5.60
CA CYS A 26 -2.63 -12.99 5.32
C CYS A 26 -2.60 -12.07 4.10
N MET A 27 -3.69 -11.96 3.33
CA MET A 27 -3.75 -11.14 2.13
C MET A 27 -4.21 -9.72 2.48
N ILE A 28 -3.49 -8.73 1.96
CA ILE A 28 -3.72 -7.31 2.19
C ILE A 28 -3.97 -6.63 0.86
N THR A 29 -5.06 -5.88 0.76
CA THR A 29 -5.33 -5.02 -0.40
C THR A 29 -4.91 -3.60 -0.06
N ILE A 30 -4.07 -3.02 -0.91
CA ILE A 30 -3.49 -1.69 -0.74
C ILE A 30 -3.87 -0.77 -1.92
N LEU A 31 -4.08 0.50 -1.63
CA LEU A 31 -4.36 1.57 -2.58
C LEU A 31 -3.23 2.60 -2.54
N VAL A 32 -2.70 2.96 -3.69
CA VAL A 32 -1.62 3.95 -3.80
C VAL A 32 -2.09 5.30 -3.23
N VAL A 33 -1.23 5.93 -2.44
CA VAL A 33 -1.47 7.29 -1.95
C VAL A 33 -1.10 8.27 -3.07
N ASN A 34 -1.95 9.24 -3.36
CA ASN A 34 -1.65 10.27 -4.35
C ASN A 34 -2.28 11.60 -3.87
N PRO A 35 -1.50 12.70 -3.70
CA PRO A 35 -0.05 12.82 -3.91
C PRO A 35 0.79 11.97 -2.93
N GLN A 36 1.96 11.54 -3.37
CA GLN A 36 2.94 10.87 -2.50
C GLN A 36 3.46 11.85 -1.42
N PRO A 37 3.92 11.36 -0.24
CA PRO A 37 4.41 12.23 0.83
C PRO A 37 5.61 13.10 0.45
N ASP A 38 6.34 12.73 -0.60
CA ASP A 38 7.43 13.51 -1.19
C ASP A 38 6.96 14.59 -2.19
N GLY A 39 5.64 14.77 -2.33
CA GLY A 39 5.02 15.74 -3.22
C GLY A 39 4.88 15.27 -4.67
N ARG A 40 5.35 14.07 -5.03
CA ARG A 40 5.16 13.53 -6.39
C ARG A 40 3.69 13.20 -6.62
N VAL A 41 3.16 13.65 -7.74
CA VAL A 41 1.85 13.23 -8.24
C VAL A 41 2.05 12.09 -9.22
N LEU A 42 1.37 10.96 -8.98
CA LEU A 42 1.42 9.81 -9.86
C LEU A 42 0.34 9.93 -10.95
N SER A 43 0.68 9.54 -12.18
CA SER A 43 -0.32 9.30 -13.22
C SER A 43 -1.22 8.14 -12.81
N PHE A 44 -2.51 8.24 -13.13
CA PHE A 44 -3.45 7.16 -12.82
C PHE A 44 -3.12 5.92 -13.66
N ASP A 45 -2.68 4.86 -12.99
CA ASP A 45 -2.55 3.52 -13.55
C ASP A 45 -3.44 2.56 -12.75
N PRO A 46 -4.55 2.05 -13.32
CA PRO A 46 -5.48 1.20 -12.58
C PRO A 46 -4.85 -0.12 -12.11
N GLN A 47 -3.84 -0.66 -12.80
CA GLN A 47 -3.17 -1.91 -12.38
C GLN A 47 -2.16 -1.69 -11.26
N GLY A 48 -1.41 -0.58 -11.27
CA GLY A 48 -0.48 -0.22 -10.21
C GLY A 48 -1.12 0.39 -8.97
N SER A 49 -2.31 1.00 -9.12
CA SER A 49 -2.95 1.78 -8.05
C SER A 49 -3.58 0.92 -6.96
N ILE A 50 -4.12 -0.25 -7.29
CA ILE A 50 -4.71 -1.17 -6.31
C ILE A 50 -4.08 -2.54 -6.46
N GLN A 51 -3.55 -3.08 -5.37
CA GLN A 51 -2.85 -4.36 -5.37
C GLN A 51 -3.32 -5.21 -4.19
N THR A 52 -3.43 -6.52 -4.40
CA THR A 52 -3.63 -7.48 -3.30
C THR A 52 -2.43 -8.41 -3.23
N LEU A 53 -1.85 -8.55 -2.05
CA LEU A 53 -0.57 -9.24 -1.84
C LEU A 53 -0.47 -9.76 -0.41
N ASP A 54 0.44 -10.70 -0.17
CA ASP A 54 0.68 -11.27 1.16
C ASP A 54 1.34 -10.28 2.12
N GLU A 55 0.94 -10.29 3.40
CA GLU A 55 1.42 -9.35 4.43
C GLU A 55 2.95 -9.36 4.60
N SER A 56 3.65 -10.44 4.23
CA SER A 56 5.12 -10.50 4.23
C SER A 56 5.79 -9.62 3.19
N ARG A 57 5.05 -9.14 2.19
CA ARG A 57 5.56 -8.30 1.09
C ARG A 57 5.42 -6.80 1.35
N ILE A 58 4.86 -6.41 2.50
CA ILE A 58 4.71 -5.02 2.89
C ILE A 58 5.35 -4.74 4.24
N GLU A 59 5.66 -3.46 4.45
CA GLU A 59 6.18 -2.91 5.70
C GLU A 59 5.38 -1.66 6.09
N LYS A 60 5.16 -1.45 7.39
CA LYS A 60 4.51 -0.22 7.88
C LYS A 60 5.42 0.99 7.70
N VAL A 61 4.82 2.09 7.28
CA VAL A 61 5.45 3.41 7.32
C VAL A 61 5.01 4.06 8.62
N THR A 62 5.93 4.19 9.56
CA THR A 62 5.76 4.95 10.82
C THR A 62 5.54 6.44 10.58
#